data_AF-A0A821VK59-F1
#
_entry.id   AF-A0A821VK59-F1
#
_cell.length_a   1.000
_cell.length_b   1.000
_cell.length_c   1.000
_cell.angle_alpha   90.00
_cell.angle_beta   90.00
_cell.angle_gamma   90.00
#
_symmetry.space_group_name_H-M   'P 1'
#
loop_
_entity.id
_entity.type
_entity.pdbx_description
1 polymer ?
#
loop_
_entity_poly.entity_id
_entity_poly.type
_entity_poly.pdbx_seq_one_letter_code
_entity_poly.pdbx_strand_id
1 'polypeptide(L)'
;MEVDIESEWRWFRMALLDIATDTCGTKRVGLQHGQKKTEWWTEEVRKAIGEKKTAYRGWIQRQTPENWQHYKQLRVIAKKLVTEAKSKSKIMGQLWPSTRIHPPFGKQIILANHSATP
;
A
#
# COMPACT_ATOMS: atom_id res chain seq x y z
N MET A 1 37.38 22.24 24.00
CA MET A 1 36.11 21.57 24.28
C MET A 1 35.77 20.81 23.01
N GLU A 2 36.15 19.54 22.96
CA GLU A 2 35.94 18.68 21.80
C GLU A 2 34.44 18.33 21.76
N VAL A 3 33.78 18.67 20.67
CA VAL A 3 32.36 18.33 20.52
C VAL A 3 32.32 16.84 20.23
N ASP A 4 31.67 16.10 21.12
CA ASP A 4 31.49 14.66 20.98
C ASP A 4 30.73 14.35 19.67
N ILE A 5 31.19 13.33 18.94
CA ILE A 5 30.68 12.94 17.62
C ILE A 5 29.17 12.66 17.67
N GLU A 6 28.68 12.06 18.76
CA GLU A 6 27.25 11.80 18.92
C GLU A 6 26.45 13.11 19.04
N SER A 7 27.04 14.12 19.67
CA SER A 7 26.44 15.45 19.77
C SER A 7 26.32 16.12 18.40
N GLU A 8 27.36 16.08 17.57
CA GLU A 8 27.30 16.61 16.19
C GLU A 8 26.25 15.88 15.33
N TRP A 9 26.22 14.55 15.41
CA TRP A 9 25.21 13.76 14.70
C TRP A 9 23.79 14.04 15.16
N ARG A 10 23.60 14.36 16.45
CA ARG A 10 22.28 14.75 16.96
C ARG A 10 21.86 16.10 16.39
N TRP A 11 22.75 17.09 16.38
CA TRP A 11 22.46 18.42 15.81
C TRP A 11 22.13 18.35 14.32
N PHE A 12 22.90 17.58 13.56
CA PHE A 12 22.62 17.35 12.14
C PHE A 12 21.23 16.73 11.91
N ARG A 13 20.90 15.67 12.67
CA ARG A 13 19.58 15.02 12.58
C ARG A 13 18.44 15.97 12.91
N MET A 14 18.59 16.79 13.95
CA MET A 14 17.57 17.77 14.35
C MET A 14 17.36 18.81 13.25
N ALA A 15 18.43 19.44 12.76
CA ALA A 15 18.33 20.44 11.71
C ALA A 15 17.68 19.90 10.43
N LEU A 16 18.03 18.67 10.04
CA LEU A 16 17.42 18.01 8.89
C LEU A 16 15.92 17.76 9.09
N LEU A 17 15.52 17.25 10.26
CA LEU A 17 14.12 16.97 10.57
C LEU A 17 13.29 18.26 10.66
N ASP A 18 13.86 19.35 11.18
CA ASP A 18 13.19 20.64 11.26
C ASP A 18 12.91 21.20 9.86
N ILE A 19 13.93 21.24 8.99
CA ILE A 19 13.78 21.69 7.60
C ILE A 19 12.79 20.79 6.86
N ALA A 20 12.87 19.46 7.03
CA ALA A 20 11.95 18.54 6.40
C ALA A 20 10.50 18.74 6.89
N THR A 21 10.32 19.02 8.18
CA THR A 21 9.00 19.26 8.78
C THR A 21 8.39 20.58 8.28
N ASP A 22 9.19 21.63 8.18
CA ASP A 22 8.75 22.94 7.67
C ASP A 22 8.41 22.87 6.17
N THR A 23 9.30 22.26 5.37
CA THR A 23 9.14 22.21 3.90
C THR A 23 8.13 21.17 3.43
N CYS A 24 8.13 19.97 4.02
CA CYS A 24 7.27 18.86 3.58
C CYS A 24 5.99 18.72 4.43
N GLY A 25 5.93 19.37 5.60
CA GLY A 25 4.92 19.11 6.61
C GLY A 25 5.12 17.75 7.31
N THR A 26 4.31 17.50 8.34
CA THR A 26 4.27 16.21 9.03
C THR A 26 2.98 15.46 8.74
N LYS A 27 3.09 14.16 8.47
CA LYS A 27 1.95 13.25 8.33
C LYS A 27 2.02 12.17 9.39
N ARG A 28 0.95 12.03 10.16
CA ARG A 28 0.81 10.93 11.12
C ARG A 28 0.67 9.61 10.35
N VAL A 29 1.67 8.74 10.47
CA VAL A 29 1.65 7.38 9.92
C VAL A 29 1.25 6.43 11.05
N GLY A 30 0.33 5.50 10.79
CA GLY A 30 0.03 4.39 11.73
C GLY A 30 -1.24 4.54 12.57
N LEU A 31 -1.88 5.71 12.61
CA LEU A 31 -3.27 5.79 13.08
C LEU A 31 -4.21 5.69 11.91
N GLN A 32 -5.10 4.69 11.98
CA GLN A 32 -6.23 4.49 11.07
C GLN A 32 -7.21 5.65 11.25
N HIS A 33 -6.81 6.88 10.91
CA HIS A 33 -7.74 8.00 10.80
C HIS A 33 -8.70 7.66 9.67
N GLY A 34 -9.90 7.20 10.05
CA GLY A 34 -11.07 7.20 9.19
C GLY A 34 -10.86 6.50 7.85
N GLN A 35 -10.26 5.31 7.82
CA GLN A 35 -10.63 4.38 6.76
C GLN A 35 -12.12 4.07 7.02
N LYS A 36 -13.02 4.89 6.45
CA LYS A 36 -14.33 4.41 6.05
C LYS A 36 -14.00 3.16 5.27
N LYS A 37 -14.07 1.98 5.91
CA LYS A 37 -13.96 0.71 5.21
C LYS A 37 -14.99 0.88 4.12
N THR A 38 -14.53 1.04 2.90
CA THR A 38 -15.43 1.16 1.75
C THR A 38 -16.42 0.01 1.90
N GLU A 39 -17.72 0.22 1.71
CA GLU A 39 -18.72 -0.77 2.14
C GLU A 39 -18.47 -2.17 1.55
N TRP A 40 -17.80 -2.24 0.40
CA TRP A 40 -17.36 -3.48 -0.24
C TRP A 40 -16.15 -4.18 0.44
N TRP A 41 -15.46 -3.55 1.39
CA TRP A 41 -14.33 -4.09 2.13
C TRP A 41 -14.81 -4.98 3.28
N THR A 42 -15.39 -6.11 2.90
CA THR A 42 -15.90 -7.13 3.81
C THR A 42 -14.78 -8.02 4.35
N GLU A 43 -15.06 -8.76 5.44
CA GLU A 43 -14.09 -9.71 6.02
C GLU A 43 -13.73 -10.82 5.02
N GLU A 44 -14.67 -11.22 4.17
CA GLU A 44 -14.45 -12.21 3.10
C GLU A 44 -13.42 -11.71 2.07
N VAL A 45 -13.53 -10.46 1.64
CA VAL A 45 -12.57 -9.82 0.73
C VAL A 45 -11.20 -9.72 1.38
N ARG A 46 -11.15 -9.33 2.67
CA ARG A 46 -9.90 -9.26 3.44
C ARG A 46 -9.23 -10.63 3.53
N LYS A 47 -9.98 -11.68 3.88
CA LYS A 47 -9.49 -13.06 3.98
C LYS A 47 -8.94 -13.55 2.65
N ALA A 48 -9.70 -13.43 1.56
CA ALA A 48 -9.27 -13.88 0.24
C ALA A 48 -8.01 -13.14 -0.27
N ILE A 49 -7.89 -11.83 -0.01
CA ILE A 49 -6.68 -11.07 -0.33
C ILE A 49 -5.50 -11.52 0.55
N GLY A 50 -5.74 -11.85 1.81
CA GLY A 50 -4.75 -12.41 2.73
C GLY A 50 -4.19 -13.75 2.25
N GLU A 51 -5.07 -14.69 1.90
CA GLU A 51 -4.73 -16.02 1.37
C GLU A 51 -3.98 -15.92 0.05
N LYS A 52 -4.42 -15.05 -0.87
CA LYS A 52 -3.67 -14.77 -2.11
C LYS A 52 -2.24 -14.31 -1.80
N LYS A 53 -2.05 -13.43 -0.81
CA LYS A 53 -0.73 -12.88 -0.45
C LYS A 53 0.17 -13.94 0.19
N THR A 54 -0.36 -14.80 1.06
CA THR A 54 0.40 -15.89 1.67
C THR A 54 0.85 -16.88 0.61
N ALA A 55 -0.03 -17.28 -0.32
CA ALA A 55 0.31 -18.17 -1.42
C ALA A 55 1.36 -17.55 -2.36
N TYR A 56 1.27 -16.25 -2.66
CA TYR A 56 2.30 -15.56 -3.43
C TYR A 56 3.67 -15.61 -2.75
N ARG A 57 3.73 -15.37 -1.44
CA ARG A 57 4.99 -15.48 -0.68
C ARG A 57 5.55 -16.90 -0.69
N GLY A 58 4.69 -17.91 -0.51
CA GLY A 58 5.09 -19.32 -0.59
C GLY A 58 5.63 -19.70 -1.97
N TRP A 59 5.01 -19.20 -3.04
CA TRP A 59 5.50 -19.37 -4.40
C TRP A 59 6.85 -18.68 -4.62
N ILE A 60 7.04 -17.44 -4.18
CA ILE A 60 8.33 -16.74 -4.32
C ILE A 60 9.45 -17.48 -3.57
N GLN A 61 9.16 -18.10 -2.43
CA GLN A 61 10.15 -18.81 -1.62
C GLN A 61 10.59 -20.15 -2.24
N ARG A 62 9.66 -20.96 -2.75
CA ARG A 62 9.95 -22.34 -3.17
C ARG A 62 9.85 -22.57 -4.69
N GLN A 63 9.23 -21.64 -5.41
CA GLN A 63 9.03 -21.63 -6.86
C GLN A 63 8.48 -22.93 -7.48
N THR A 64 7.74 -23.73 -6.71
CA THR A 64 7.18 -24.99 -7.21
C THR A 64 5.94 -24.77 -8.09
N PRO A 65 5.67 -25.67 -9.06
CA PRO A 65 4.46 -25.62 -9.89
C PRO A 65 3.16 -25.65 -9.07
N GLU A 66 3.14 -26.39 -7.96
CA GLU A 66 1.97 -26.53 -7.08
C GLU A 66 1.67 -25.20 -6.39
N ASN A 67 2.72 -24.52 -5.88
CA ASN A 67 2.57 -23.20 -5.27
C ASN A 67 2.11 -22.15 -6.29
N TRP A 68 2.57 -22.26 -7.53
CA TRP A 68 2.11 -21.39 -8.62
C TRP A 68 0.63 -21.61 -8.94
N GLN A 69 0.21 -22.87 -9.08
CA GLN A 69 -1.19 -23.22 -9.32
C GLN A 69 -2.09 -22.75 -8.18
N HIS A 70 -1.67 -22.98 -6.94
CA HIS A 70 -2.38 -22.56 -5.74
C HIS A 70 -2.54 -21.03 -5.67
N TYR A 71 -1.47 -20.27 -5.91
CA TYR A 71 -1.54 -18.81 -6.02
C TYR A 71 -2.49 -18.36 -7.14
N LYS A 72 -2.44 -18.99 -8.32
CA LYS A 72 -3.31 -18.64 -9.46
C LYS A 72 -4.78 -18.81 -9.12
N GLN A 73 -5.15 -19.91 -8.44
CA GLN A 73 -6.51 -20.17 -7.97
C GLN A 73 -6.97 -19.08 -6.99
N LEU A 74 -6.19 -18.83 -5.93
CA LEU A 74 -6.52 -17.81 -4.93
C LEU A 74 -6.57 -16.39 -5.50
N ARG A 75 -5.74 -16.09 -6.51
CA ARG A 75 -5.79 -14.82 -7.23
C ARG A 75 -7.11 -14.62 -7.98
N VAL A 76 -7.63 -15.67 -8.62
CA VAL A 76 -8.93 -15.62 -9.32
C VAL A 76 -10.07 -15.47 -8.32
N ILE A 77 -10.06 -16.25 -7.23
CA ILE A 77 -11.07 -16.17 -6.15
C ILE A 77 -11.11 -14.77 -5.55
N ALA A 78 -9.96 -14.21 -5.16
CA ALA A 78 -9.88 -12.86 -4.61
C ALA A 78 -10.39 -11.81 -5.62
N LYS A 79 -10.10 -11.96 -6.92
CA LYS A 79 -10.62 -11.04 -7.95
C LYS A 79 -12.14 -11.11 -8.05
N LYS A 80 -12.72 -12.30 -8.04
CA LYS A 80 -14.19 -12.49 -8.08
C LYS A 80 -14.86 -11.85 -6.88
N LEU A 81 -14.40 -12.17 -5.67
CA LEU A 81 -14.96 -11.61 -4.43
C LEU A 81 -14.86 -10.09 -4.36
N VAL A 82 -13.73 -9.51 -4.78
CA VAL A 82 -13.58 -8.05 -4.86
C VAL A 82 -14.58 -7.46 -5.86
N THR A 83 -14.78 -8.11 -7.01
CA THR A 83 -15.72 -7.64 -8.04
C THR A 83 -17.16 -7.71 -7.52
N GLU A 84 -17.56 -8.82 -6.92
CA GLU A 84 -18.90 -9.01 -6.36
C GLU A 84 -19.18 -8.05 -5.21
N ALA A 85 -18.24 -7.89 -4.26
CA ALA A 85 -18.41 -6.97 -3.14
C ALA A 85 -18.53 -5.53 -3.63
N LYS A 86 -17.75 -5.16 -4.65
CA LYS A 86 -17.83 -3.85 -5.30
C LYS A 86 -19.17 -3.64 -6.01
N SER A 87 -19.68 -4.63 -6.74
CA SER A 87 -21.00 -4.57 -7.38
C SER A 87 -22.14 -4.46 -6.37
N LYS A 88 -22.00 -5.06 -5.18
CA LYS A 88 -22.98 -4.98 -4.10
C LYS A 88 -22.96 -3.62 -3.36
N SER A 89 -21.86 -2.87 -3.43
CA SER A 89 -21.77 -1.54 -2.79
C SER A 89 -22.33 -0.44 -3.68
N LYS A 90 -23.16 0.43 -3.09
CA LYS A 90 -23.87 1.54 -3.75
C LYS A 90 -22.95 2.63 -4.34
N ILE A 91 -21.65 2.57 -4.05
CA ILE A 91 -20.67 3.64 -4.31
C ILE A 91 -20.04 3.55 -5.72
N MET A 92 -20.26 2.45 -6.46
CA MET A 92 -19.52 2.17 -7.71
C MET A 92 -20.09 2.79 -8.99
N GLY A 93 -20.77 3.94 -8.92
CA GLY A 93 -21.23 4.66 -10.11
C GLY A 93 -20.17 5.54 -10.80
N GLN A 94 -19.13 6.01 -10.09
CA GLN A 94 -18.39 7.21 -10.58
C GLN A 94 -16.86 7.22 -10.54
N LEU A 95 -16.13 6.30 -9.87
CA LEU A 95 -14.72 6.63 -9.54
C LEU A 95 -13.62 5.56 -9.73
N TRP A 96 -13.86 4.42 -10.40
CA TRP A 96 -12.74 3.46 -10.54
C TRP A 96 -12.78 2.60 -11.82
N PRO A 97 -11.95 2.92 -12.84
CA PRO A 97 -11.71 2.02 -13.96
C PRO A 97 -11.09 0.69 -13.46
N SER A 98 -11.55 -0.42 -14.04
CA SER A 98 -11.28 -1.82 -13.67
C SER A 98 -9.79 -2.26 -13.71
N THR A 99 -8.83 -1.36 -13.80
CA THR A 99 -7.42 -1.66 -13.99
C THR A 99 -6.62 -1.39 -12.71
N ARG A 100 -5.94 -2.44 -12.25
CA ARG A 100 -4.94 -2.45 -11.16
C ARG A 100 -5.53 -2.47 -9.73
N ILE A 101 -5.71 -3.69 -9.21
CA ILE A 101 -5.94 -3.93 -7.78
C ILE A 101 -4.66 -3.54 -7.02
N HIS A 102 -4.53 -2.26 -6.64
CA HIS A 102 -3.64 -1.85 -5.57
C HIS A 102 -4.38 -2.05 -4.24
N PRO A 103 -3.90 -2.93 -3.33
CA PRO A 103 -4.40 -2.96 -1.96
C PRO A 103 -4.15 -1.60 -1.29
N PRO A 104 -4.92 -1.23 -0.25
CA PRO A 104 -4.88 0.10 0.39
C PRO A 104 -3.57 0.41 1.13
N PHE A 105 -2.57 -0.48 1.03
CA PHE A 105 -1.26 -0.31 1.62
C PHE A 105 -0.23 -0.02 0.53
N GLY A 106 0.05 1.27 0.38
CA GLY A 106 1.38 1.84 0.17
C GLY A 106 2.22 1.21 -0.93
N LYS A 107 1.99 1.65 -2.17
CA LYS A 107 3.06 1.98 -3.12
C LYS A 107 2.59 3.17 -3.95
N GLN A 108 2.87 4.37 -3.45
CA GLN A 108 2.76 5.58 -4.24
C GLN A 108 4.01 5.59 -5.13
N ILE A 109 3.85 5.16 -6.38
CA ILE A 109 4.87 5.36 -7.40
C ILE A 109 4.81 6.87 -7.69
N ILE A 110 5.84 7.59 -7.26
CA ILE A 110 6.07 8.97 -7.68
C ILE A 110 6.30 8.89 -9.19
N LEU A 111 5.27 9.19 -9.98
CA LEU A 111 5.48 9.56 -11.37
C LEU A 111 6.05 10.97 -11.33
N ALA A 112 7.37 11.07 -11.55
CA ALA A 112 8.02 12.32 -11.86
C ALA A 112 7.35 12.88 -13.12
N ASN A 113 6.56 13.95 -12.96
CA ASN A 113 6.19 14.78 -14.09
C ASN A 113 7.40 15.65 -14.42
N HIS A 114 8.20 15.17 -15.36
CA HIS A 114 8.96 16.06 -16.22
C HIS A 114 7.94 16.83 -17.06
N SER A 115 7.67 18.08 -16.71
CA SER A 115 7.11 19.05 -17.66
C SER A 115 8.23 20.00 -18.04
N ALA A 116 8.56 19.94 -19.33
CA ALA A 116 9.58 20.74 -19.99
C ALA A 116 9.41 22.24 -19.74
N THR A 117 10.56 22.90 -19.69
CA THR A 117 10.78 24.33 -19.86
C THR A 117 10.10 24.86 -21.12
N PRO A 118 9.84 26.16 -21.15
CA PRO A 118 10.47 26.99 -22.19
C PRO A 118 11.75 27.64 -21.69
#